data_AF-A0A2V6JHL2-F1
#
_entry.id   AF-A0A2V6JHL2-F1
#
_cell.length_a   1.000
_cell.length_b   1.000
_cell.length_c   1.000
_cell.angle_alpha   90.00
_cell.angle_beta   90.00
_cell.angle_gamma   90.00
#
_symmetry.space_group_name_H-M   'P 1'
#
loop_
_entity.id
_entity.type
_entity.pdbx_description
1 polymer ?
#
loop_
_entity_poly.entity_id
_entity_poly.type
_entity_poly.pdbx_seq_one_letter_code
_entity_poly.pdbx_strand_id
1 'polypeptide(L)'
;MNLRLIAVFFTGVALISASAETQDQKAPTLDELVAKNIEAKGGADALRALKSLRSNGKLIVNEGQLQLAYAQTKKRPGEVRSEFSLQGMTAVQAYDGKEGWKISPFQGRKDPEKMSADDIKPLMEDAEIDGPLVDWKAKESTIEYLGREDVDGTSAYKIKVMRKNGDVSFVYLDPDHFLEIRILTQRVRHGAQEEVETDVSDYEKIGGVFVPFSVESGRKGDPDKQKIVIEKAEANVPVDDAIF
;
A
#
# COMPACT_ATOMS: atom_id res chain seq x y z
N MET A 1 -93.87 12.59 9.25
CA MET A 1 -93.11 12.50 10.52
C MET A 1 -91.77 11.86 10.22
N ASN A 2 -90.70 12.52 10.67
CA ASN A 2 -89.28 12.11 10.72
C ASN A 2 -88.39 12.41 9.49
N LEU A 3 -87.86 13.63 9.54
CA LEU A 3 -86.66 14.14 8.89
C LEU A 3 -85.41 13.36 9.39
N ARG A 4 -84.49 13.00 8.49
CA ARG A 4 -83.12 12.57 8.87
C ARG A 4 -82.10 13.31 8.02
N LEU A 5 -81.30 14.16 8.68
CA LEU A 5 -80.11 14.80 8.15
C LEU A 5 -79.01 13.75 7.92
N ILE A 6 -78.33 13.82 6.77
CA ILE A 6 -77.06 13.13 6.53
C ILE A 6 -75.97 14.20 6.56
N ALA A 7 -75.09 14.12 7.55
CA ALA A 7 -73.89 14.94 7.65
C ALA A 7 -72.76 14.27 6.86
N VAL A 8 -72.16 15.00 5.91
CA VAL A 8 -70.97 14.58 5.17
C VAL A 8 -69.74 15.11 5.92
N PHE A 9 -68.91 14.22 6.45
CA PHE A 9 -67.59 14.54 7.01
C PHE A 9 -66.53 14.39 5.91
N PHE A 10 -65.88 15.49 5.54
CA PHE A 10 -64.64 15.47 4.75
C PHE A 10 -63.46 15.39 5.72
N THR A 11 -62.83 14.21 5.84
CA THR A 11 -61.52 14.06 6.47
C THR A 11 -60.43 14.37 5.45
N GLY A 12 -59.80 15.55 5.59
CA GLY A 12 -58.58 15.90 4.86
C GLY A 12 -57.37 15.17 5.45
N VAL A 13 -56.67 14.41 4.63
CA VAL A 13 -55.37 13.81 4.98
C VAL A 13 -54.28 14.81 4.60
N ALA A 14 -53.54 15.32 5.60
CA ALA A 14 -52.36 16.13 5.37
C ALA A 14 -51.16 15.21 5.10
N LEU A 15 -50.65 15.22 3.86
CA LEU A 15 -49.38 14.61 3.49
C LEU A 15 -48.25 15.48 4.07
N ILE A 16 -47.58 14.99 5.11
CA ILE A 16 -46.33 15.56 5.60
C ILE A 16 -45.21 15.04 4.69
N SER A 17 -44.79 15.85 3.73
CA SER A 17 -43.58 15.60 2.95
C SER A 17 -42.37 15.77 3.87
N ALA A 18 -41.77 14.66 4.29
CA ALA A 18 -40.47 14.68 4.95
C ALA A 18 -39.41 15.00 3.89
N SER A 19 -38.94 16.25 3.86
CA SER A 19 -37.74 16.63 3.12
C SER A 19 -36.56 15.93 3.77
N ALA A 20 -36.02 14.89 3.13
CA ALA A 20 -34.73 14.34 3.50
C ALA A 20 -33.68 15.40 3.21
N GLU A 21 -33.17 16.06 4.25
CA GLU A 21 -31.95 16.86 4.16
C GLU A 21 -30.81 15.89 3.87
N THR A 22 -30.41 15.80 2.60
CA THR A 22 -29.10 15.29 2.21
C THR A 22 -28.07 16.16 2.90
N GLN A 23 -27.49 15.64 3.99
CA GLN A 23 -26.27 16.20 4.55
C GLN A 23 -25.21 16.15 3.44
N ASP A 24 -24.86 17.31 2.90
CA ASP A 24 -23.66 17.48 2.07
C ASP A 24 -22.45 17.11 2.95
N GLN A 25 -22.05 15.83 2.91
CA GLN A 25 -20.77 15.43 3.45
C GLN A 25 -19.70 16.09 2.60
N LYS A 26 -19.12 17.17 3.13
CA LYS A 26 -17.97 17.84 2.53
C LYS A 26 -16.89 16.79 2.24
N ALA A 27 -16.38 16.77 1.01
CA ALA A 27 -15.28 15.88 0.63
C ALA A 27 -14.10 16.08 1.60
N PRO A 28 -13.42 15.00 2.03
CA PRO A 28 -12.33 15.10 2.98
C PRO A 28 -11.18 15.90 2.37
N THR A 29 -10.49 16.63 3.22
CA THR A 29 -9.24 17.32 2.87
C THR A 29 -8.08 16.33 2.78
N LEU A 30 -7.00 16.72 2.11
CA LEU A 30 -5.79 15.92 2.04
C LEU A 30 -5.20 15.62 3.43
N ASP A 31 -5.18 16.61 4.31
CA ASP A 31 -4.66 16.45 5.68
C ASP A 31 -5.51 15.47 6.49
N GLU A 32 -6.83 15.49 6.33
CA GLU A 32 -7.73 14.50 6.96
C GLU A 32 -7.48 13.08 6.42
N LEU A 33 -7.27 12.91 5.11
CA LEU A 33 -6.98 11.60 4.53
C LEU A 33 -5.65 11.04 5.04
N VAL A 34 -4.60 11.85 5.08
CA VAL A 34 -3.29 11.45 5.60
C VAL A 34 -3.38 11.11 7.10
N ALA A 35 -4.06 11.93 7.90
CA ALA A 35 -4.26 11.66 9.32
C ALA A 35 -5.02 10.35 9.56
N LYS A 36 -6.08 10.09 8.80
CA LYS A 36 -6.86 8.84 8.89
C LYS A 36 -6.05 7.63 8.45
N ASN A 37 -5.22 7.73 7.41
CA ASN A 37 -4.32 6.65 7.00
C ASN A 37 -3.28 6.32 8.08
N ILE A 38 -2.68 7.35 8.70
CA ILE A 38 -1.73 7.16 9.82
C ILE A 38 -2.41 6.44 10.98
N GLU A 39 -3.62 6.86 11.35
CA GLU A 39 -4.38 6.22 12.43
C GLU A 39 -4.76 4.78 12.08
N ALA A 40 -5.27 4.55 10.86
CA ALA A 40 -5.62 3.22 10.36
C ALA A 40 -4.44 2.25 10.34
N LYS A 41 -3.22 2.74 10.07
CA LYS A 41 -1.98 1.96 10.15
C LYS A 41 -1.58 1.57 11.57
N GLY A 42 -2.22 2.10 12.61
CA GLY A 42 -1.89 1.85 14.02
C GLY A 42 -1.43 3.08 14.80
N GLY A 43 -1.45 4.26 14.17
CA GLY A 43 -1.09 5.52 14.79
C GLY A 43 0.41 5.85 14.72
N ALA A 44 0.73 7.14 14.82
CA ALA A 44 2.08 7.65 14.62
C ALA A 44 3.11 7.07 15.60
N ASP A 45 2.72 6.79 16.85
CA ASP A 45 3.63 6.27 17.86
C ASP A 45 3.99 4.79 17.60
N ALA A 46 3.02 3.96 17.19
CA ALA A 46 3.28 2.57 16.83
C ALA A 46 4.19 2.48 15.59
N LEU A 47 3.91 3.30 14.57
CA LEU A 47 4.73 3.42 13.37
C LEU A 47 6.18 3.80 13.72
N ARG A 48 6.40 4.82 14.56
CA ARG A 48 7.74 5.22 15.01
C ARG A 48 8.43 4.16 15.87
N ALA A 49 7.67 3.41 16.67
CA ALA A 49 8.20 2.35 17.52
C ALA A 49 8.61 1.09 16.73
N LEU A 50 8.08 0.88 15.53
CA LEU A 50 8.47 -0.21 14.65
C LEU A 50 9.83 0.10 14.00
N LYS A 51 10.91 -0.47 14.53
CA LYS A 51 12.30 -0.27 14.11
C LYS A 51 12.78 -1.33 13.12
N SER A 52 12.27 -2.54 13.23
CA SER A 52 12.52 -3.62 12.27
C SER A 52 11.29 -4.47 12.06
N LEU A 53 11.20 -5.08 10.88
CA LEU A 53 10.14 -6.03 10.52
C LEU A 53 10.79 -7.19 9.77
N ARG A 54 10.62 -8.40 10.28
CA ARG A 54 11.01 -9.63 9.58
C ARG A 54 9.77 -10.38 9.14
N SER A 55 9.68 -10.70 7.86
CA SER A 55 8.56 -11.42 7.26
C SER A 55 9.06 -12.66 6.54
N ASN A 56 8.27 -13.73 6.57
CA ASN A 56 8.49 -14.93 5.77
C ASN A 56 7.18 -15.38 5.13
N GLY A 57 7.29 -16.07 4.00
CA GLY A 57 6.16 -16.61 3.28
C GLY A 57 6.56 -17.09 1.89
N LYS A 58 5.77 -16.73 0.89
CA LYS A 58 5.90 -17.25 -0.47
C LYS A 58 5.88 -16.12 -1.50
N LEU A 59 6.74 -16.22 -2.48
CA LEU A 59 6.65 -15.49 -3.74
C LEU A 59 6.04 -16.44 -4.78
N ILE A 60 5.01 -15.98 -5.48
CA ILE A 60 4.27 -16.69 -6.52
C ILE A 60 4.49 -15.92 -7.83
N VAL A 61 4.96 -16.59 -8.87
CA VAL A 61 5.28 -16.00 -10.19
C VAL A 61 4.85 -16.93 -11.32
N ASN A 62 5.00 -16.46 -12.57
CA ASN A 62 4.63 -17.18 -13.79
C ASN A 62 3.16 -17.64 -13.74
N GLU A 63 2.24 -16.70 -13.55
CA GLU A 63 0.80 -16.96 -13.48
C GLU A 63 0.43 -18.02 -12.42
N GLY A 64 1.17 -18.07 -11.31
CA GLY A 64 0.93 -19.03 -10.23
C GLY A 64 1.63 -20.38 -10.39
N GLN A 65 2.36 -20.61 -11.48
CA GLN A 65 3.00 -21.90 -11.77
C GLN A 65 4.25 -22.15 -10.93
N LEU A 66 4.90 -21.10 -10.43
CA LEU A 66 6.14 -21.21 -9.66
C LEU A 66 6.02 -20.51 -8.32
N GLN A 67 6.43 -21.21 -7.26
CA GLN A 67 6.46 -20.70 -5.90
C GLN A 67 7.89 -20.77 -5.34
N LEU A 68 8.38 -19.65 -4.83
CA LEU A 68 9.66 -19.51 -4.13
C LEU A 68 9.40 -19.23 -2.65
N ALA A 69 10.27 -19.72 -1.78
CA ALA A 69 10.26 -19.27 -0.38
C ALA A 69 10.71 -17.80 -0.34
N TYR A 70 9.96 -16.98 0.37
CA TYR A 70 10.21 -15.55 0.54
C TYR A 70 10.60 -15.26 1.98
N ALA A 71 11.64 -14.45 2.15
CA ALA A 71 11.99 -13.84 3.42
C ALA A 71 12.38 -12.39 3.19
N GLN A 72 11.98 -11.51 4.09
CA GLN A 72 12.36 -10.11 4.05
C GLN A 72 12.67 -9.59 5.45
N THR A 73 13.68 -8.74 5.53
CA THR A 73 13.99 -7.95 6.72
C THR A 73 14.04 -6.49 6.32
N LYS A 74 13.20 -5.66 6.96
CA LYS A 74 13.29 -4.19 6.89
C LYS A 74 13.83 -3.67 8.21
N LYS A 75 14.69 -2.66 8.17
CA LYS A 75 15.24 -1.99 9.35
C LYS A 75 15.34 -0.49 9.12
N ARG A 76 15.00 0.29 10.14
CA ARG A 76 15.17 1.75 10.09
C ARG A 76 16.66 2.13 10.18
N PRO A 77 17.10 3.16 9.44
CA PRO A 77 16.26 4.21 8.84
C PRO A 77 15.76 3.95 7.41
N GLY A 78 16.19 2.89 6.74
CA GLY A 78 15.82 2.65 5.34
C GLY A 78 16.57 1.48 4.71
N GLU A 79 16.78 0.42 5.49
CA GLU A 79 17.48 -0.78 5.07
C GLU A 79 16.46 -1.88 4.76
N VAL A 80 16.71 -2.63 3.69
CA VAL A 80 15.88 -3.78 3.32
C VAL A 80 16.73 -4.88 2.73
N ARG A 81 16.38 -6.12 3.04
CA ARG A 81 16.92 -7.32 2.41
C ARG A 81 15.78 -8.27 2.12
N SER A 82 15.68 -8.68 0.86
CA SER A 82 14.71 -9.65 0.37
C SER A 82 15.42 -10.87 -0.19
N GLU A 83 14.95 -12.05 0.16
CA GLU A 83 15.48 -13.34 -0.26
C GLU A 83 14.39 -14.20 -0.91
N PHE A 84 14.72 -14.81 -2.04
CA PHE A 84 13.82 -15.67 -2.80
C PHE A 84 14.52 -17.00 -3.10
N SER A 85 14.01 -18.08 -2.53
CA SER A 85 14.70 -19.38 -2.55
C SER A 85 13.91 -20.45 -3.30
N LEU A 86 14.61 -21.20 -4.16
CA LEU A 86 14.08 -22.34 -4.90
C LEU A 86 15.18 -23.41 -5.02
N GLN A 87 14.88 -24.65 -4.62
CA GLN A 87 15.77 -25.82 -4.77
C GLN A 87 17.21 -25.58 -4.24
N GLY A 88 17.34 -24.90 -3.10
CA GLY A 88 18.64 -24.63 -2.46
C GLY A 88 19.44 -23.47 -3.09
N MET A 89 18.88 -22.77 -4.08
CA MET A 89 19.43 -21.51 -4.59
C MET A 89 18.62 -20.33 -4.03
N THR A 90 19.31 -19.26 -3.62
CA THR A 90 18.69 -18.07 -3.02
C THR A 90 19.09 -16.83 -3.81
N ALA A 91 18.14 -16.20 -4.47
CA ALA A 91 18.29 -14.84 -4.99
C ALA A 91 18.18 -13.85 -3.83
N VAL A 92 19.00 -12.80 -3.86
CA VAL A 92 19.02 -11.77 -2.83
C VAL A 92 18.96 -10.40 -3.49
N GLN A 93 18.22 -9.48 -2.90
CA GLN A 93 18.32 -8.05 -3.17
C GLN A 93 18.37 -7.33 -1.82
N ALA A 94 19.31 -6.41 -1.66
CA ALA A 94 19.48 -5.66 -0.43
C ALA A 94 19.86 -4.21 -0.69
N TYR A 95 19.52 -3.35 0.26
CA TYR A 95 19.79 -1.92 0.27
C TYR A 95 20.07 -1.48 1.71
N ASP A 96 21.18 -0.76 1.92
CA ASP A 96 21.67 -0.34 3.24
C ASP A 96 21.26 1.10 3.62
N GLY A 97 20.37 1.72 2.85
CA GLY A 97 20.05 3.14 2.97
C GLY A 97 20.93 4.05 2.10
N LYS A 98 21.91 3.50 1.37
CA LYS A 98 22.82 4.25 0.46
C LYS A 98 23.10 3.49 -0.83
N GLU A 99 23.54 2.26 -0.74
CA GLU A 99 23.90 1.38 -1.84
C GLU A 99 23.05 0.10 -1.81
N GLY A 100 22.86 -0.52 -2.97
CA GLY A 100 22.17 -1.80 -3.06
C GLY A 100 22.99 -2.82 -3.82
N TRP A 101 22.75 -4.09 -3.51
CA TRP A 101 23.39 -5.22 -4.15
C TRP A 101 22.41 -6.37 -4.33
N LYS A 102 22.75 -7.29 -5.24
CA LYS A 102 21.94 -8.48 -5.51
C LYS A 102 22.78 -9.71 -5.80
N ILE A 103 22.16 -10.89 -5.64
CA ILE A 103 22.66 -12.18 -6.12
C ILE A 103 21.54 -12.80 -6.98
N SER A 104 21.86 -13.25 -8.20
CA SER A 104 20.88 -13.73 -9.19
C SER A 104 21.20 -15.16 -9.66
N PRO A 105 21.11 -16.17 -8.78
CA PRO A 105 21.61 -17.51 -9.06
C PRO A 105 20.83 -18.22 -10.15
N PHE A 106 19.53 -17.91 -10.30
CA PHE A 106 18.67 -18.45 -11.36
C PHE A 106 19.09 -18.01 -12.77
N GLN A 107 19.88 -16.92 -12.86
CA GLN A 107 20.48 -16.42 -14.11
C GLN A 107 21.98 -16.77 -14.21
N GLY A 108 22.47 -17.66 -13.32
CA GLY A 108 23.85 -18.13 -13.30
C GLY A 108 24.84 -17.23 -12.53
N ARG A 109 24.42 -16.03 -12.08
CA ARG A 109 25.29 -15.13 -11.29
C ARG A 109 25.14 -15.40 -9.80
N LYS A 110 26.13 -16.08 -9.23
CA LYS A 110 26.12 -16.50 -7.82
C LYS A 110 26.88 -15.56 -6.89
N ASP A 111 27.70 -14.67 -7.44
CA ASP A 111 28.43 -13.68 -6.66
C ASP A 111 27.59 -12.41 -6.46
N PRO A 112 27.73 -11.70 -5.33
CA PRO A 112 27.09 -10.41 -5.12
C PRO A 112 27.54 -9.39 -6.16
N GLU A 113 26.59 -8.61 -6.69
CA GLU A 113 26.86 -7.51 -7.60
C GLU A 113 26.13 -6.23 -7.15
N LYS A 114 26.82 -5.10 -7.31
CA LYS A 114 26.26 -3.77 -7.01
C LYS A 114 25.13 -3.44 -7.99
N MET A 115 24.06 -2.86 -7.48
CA MET A 115 22.92 -2.38 -8.26
C MET A 115 23.14 -0.94 -8.74
N SER A 116 22.55 -0.61 -9.89
CA SER A 116 22.59 0.76 -10.41
C SER A 116 21.68 1.69 -9.60
N ALA A 117 21.88 3.00 -9.71
CA ALA A 117 21.04 4.00 -9.03
C ALA A 117 19.55 3.88 -9.42
N ASP A 118 19.26 3.50 -10.66
CA ASP A 118 17.88 3.27 -11.12
C ASP A 118 17.30 1.98 -10.53
N ASP A 119 18.11 0.93 -10.39
CA ASP A 119 17.66 -0.37 -9.90
C ASP A 119 17.47 -0.42 -8.38
N ILE A 120 18.08 0.48 -7.61
CA ILE A 120 17.86 0.55 -6.15
C ILE A 120 16.57 1.28 -5.77
N LYS A 121 15.96 2.08 -6.67
CA LYS A 121 14.75 2.86 -6.35
C LYS A 121 13.59 2.01 -5.78
N PRO A 122 13.24 0.83 -6.34
CA PRO A 122 12.23 -0.03 -5.73
C PRO A 122 12.60 -0.50 -4.31
N LEU A 123 13.90 -0.76 -4.04
CA LEU A 123 14.36 -1.16 -2.71
C LEU A 123 14.29 0.00 -1.71
N MET A 124 14.57 1.23 -2.15
CA MET A 124 14.40 2.42 -1.32
C MET A 124 12.94 2.55 -0.83
N GLU A 125 11.99 2.35 -1.74
CA GLU A 125 10.56 2.43 -1.42
C GLU A 125 10.11 1.25 -0.56
N ASP A 126 10.58 0.03 -0.86
CA ASP A 126 10.28 -1.14 -0.06
C ASP A 126 10.87 -1.03 1.35
N ALA A 127 12.01 -0.37 1.54
CA ALA A 127 12.57 -0.10 2.87
C ALA A 127 11.70 0.85 3.72
N GLU A 128 10.79 1.62 3.12
CA GLU A 128 9.89 2.52 3.84
C GLU A 128 8.77 1.74 4.55
N ILE A 129 9.01 1.36 5.81
CA ILE A 129 8.00 0.69 6.67
C ILE A 129 6.68 1.45 6.73
N ASP A 130 6.74 2.78 6.74
CA ASP A 130 5.57 3.64 6.93
C ASP A 130 4.77 3.91 5.64
N GLY A 131 5.31 3.53 4.49
CA GLY A 131 4.74 3.86 3.19
C GLY A 131 4.86 5.36 2.83
N PRO A 132 4.30 5.75 1.67
CA PRO A 132 4.61 7.04 1.03
C PRO A 132 3.97 8.28 1.69
N LEU A 133 2.92 8.12 2.51
CA LEU A 133 2.16 9.24 3.07
C LEU A 133 2.68 9.71 4.43
N VAL A 134 3.24 8.80 5.23
CA VAL A 134 3.77 9.12 6.56
C VAL A 134 5.05 9.96 6.41
N ASP A 135 5.12 11.06 7.16
CA ASP A 135 6.25 11.99 7.18
C ASP A 135 6.70 12.45 5.78
N TRP A 136 5.77 12.55 4.83
CA TRP A 136 6.03 12.91 3.43
C TRP A 136 6.86 14.20 3.27
N LYS A 137 6.69 15.18 4.16
CA LYS A 137 7.50 16.42 4.20
C LYS A 137 8.96 16.15 4.57
N ALA A 138 9.21 15.29 5.55
CA ALA A 138 10.56 14.90 5.95
C ALA A 138 11.26 14.06 4.88
N LYS A 139 10.47 13.35 4.06
CA LYS A 139 10.90 12.65 2.84
C LYS A 139 11.07 13.59 1.63
N GLU A 140 10.89 14.90 1.81
CA GLU A 140 10.97 15.92 0.76
C GLU A 140 10.08 15.61 -0.46
N SER A 141 8.92 14.99 -0.21
CA SER A 141 7.91 14.73 -1.22
C SER A 141 6.91 15.88 -1.28
N THR A 142 6.09 15.92 -2.32
CA THR A 142 4.85 16.72 -2.35
C THR A 142 3.66 15.82 -2.61
N ILE A 143 2.50 16.18 -2.06
CA ILE A 143 1.28 15.36 -2.17
C ILE A 143 0.07 16.20 -2.59
N GLU A 144 -0.84 15.59 -3.34
CA GLU A 144 -2.05 16.21 -3.87
C GLU A 144 -3.22 15.21 -3.85
N TYR A 145 -4.37 15.61 -3.30
CA TYR A 145 -5.60 14.82 -3.37
C TYR A 145 -6.30 15.06 -4.71
N LEU A 146 -6.50 14.01 -5.50
CA LEU A 146 -7.05 14.08 -6.85
C LEU A 146 -8.53 13.70 -6.95
N GLY A 147 -9.19 13.47 -5.81
CA GLY A 147 -10.57 12.97 -5.78
C GLY A 147 -10.63 11.45 -5.64
N ARG A 148 -11.77 10.87 -6.05
CA ARG A 148 -11.99 9.42 -5.97
C ARG A 148 -11.86 8.78 -7.35
N GLU A 149 -11.38 7.55 -7.37
CA GLU A 149 -11.23 6.72 -8.56
C GLU A 149 -11.69 5.29 -8.25
N ASP A 150 -12.30 4.62 -9.23
CA ASP A 150 -12.66 3.21 -9.07
C ASP A 150 -11.41 2.32 -9.16
N VAL A 151 -11.21 1.48 -8.15
CA VAL A 151 -10.18 0.44 -8.08
C VAL A 151 -10.89 -0.87 -7.81
N ASP A 152 -11.09 -1.67 -8.85
CA ASP A 152 -11.75 -2.98 -8.82
C ASP A 152 -13.11 -2.95 -8.09
N GLY A 153 -13.92 -1.93 -8.39
CA GLY A 153 -15.24 -1.72 -7.76
C GLY A 153 -15.23 -0.97 -6.43
N THR A 154 -14.04 -0.58 -5.92
CA THR A 154 -13.89 0.26 -4.74
C THR A 154 -13.66 1.71 -5.16
N SER A 155 -14.55 2.63 -4.77
CA SER A 155 -14.35 4.07 -4.99
C SER A 155 -13.30 4.62 -4.03
N ALA A 156 -12.02 4.48 -4.37
CA ALA A 156 -10.88 4.78 -3.52
C ALA A 156 -10.48 6.26 -3.57
N TYR A 157 -9.92 6.78 -2.47
CA TYR A 157 -9.32 8.12 -2.48
C TYR A 157 -7.96 8.09 -3.17
N LYS A 158 -7.76 8.91 -4.20
CA LYS A 158 -6.52 8.95 -4.98
C LYS A 158 -5.65 10.12 -4.53
N ILE A 159 -4.46 9.82 -4.02
CA ILE A 159 -3.46 10.79 -3.59
C ILE A 159 -2.22 10.64 -4.48
N LYS A 160 -1.85 11.72 -5.17
CA LYS A 160 -0.59 11.79 -5.91
C LYS A 160 0.54 12.15 -4.97
N VAL A 161 1.68 11.48 -5.11
CA VAL A 161 2.91 11.70 -4.36
C VAL A 161 4.04 11.92 -5.36
N MET A 162 4.60 13.12 -5.40
CA MET A 162 5.84 13.42 -6.13
C MET A 162 7.01 13.22 -5.17
N ARG A 163 7.85 12.22 -5.43
CA ARG A 163 8.99 11.89 -4.56
C ARG A 163 10.20 12.78 -4.88
N LYS A 164 11.11 12.94 -3.90
CA LYS A 164 12.37 13.70 -4.06
C LYS A 164 13.21 13.23 -5.26
N ASN A 165 13.17 11.94 -5.56
CA ASN A 165 13.93 11.31 -6.66
C ASN A 165 13.28 11.53 -8.05
N GLY A 166 12.14 12.24 -8.13
CA GLY A 166 11.41 12.53 -9.36
C GLY A 166 10.35 11.49 -9.74
N ASP A 167 10.29 10.35 -9.04
CA ASP A 167 9.25 9.34 -9.30
C ASP A 167 7.88 9.84 -8.80
N VAL A 168 6.82 9.34 -9.43
CA VAL A 168 5.43 9.71 -9.10
C VAL A 168 4.67 8.48 -8.66
N SER A 169 4.11 8.48 -7.46
CA SER A 169 3.20 7.43 -7.00
C SER A 169 1.78 7.98 -6.89
N PHE A 170 0.80 7.17 -7.26
CA PHE A 170 -0.61 7.37 -6.92
C PHE A 170 -1.00 6.34 -5.88
N VAL A 171 -1.35 6.81 -4.69
CA VAL A 171 -1.78 6.00 -3.55
C VAL A 171 -3.29 6.00 -3.52
N TYR A 172 -3.89 4.82 -3.52
CA TYR A 172 -5.33 4.62 -3.46
C TYR A 172 -5.70 4.10 -2.08
N LEU A 173 -6.50 4.86 -1.35
CA LEU A 173 -6.95 4.49 -0.01
C LEU A 173 -8.37 3.94 -0.05
N ASP A 174 -8.59 2.83 0.64
CA ASP A 174 -9.94 2.33 0.92
C ASP A 174 -10.77 3.42 1.63
N PRO A 175 -12.02 3.66 1.21
CA PRO A 175 -12.79 4.77 1.75
C PRO A 175 -13.32 4.57 3.17
N ASP A 176 -13.39 3.32 3.63
CA ASP A 176 -13.93 2.96 4.94
C ASP A 176 -12.80 2.73 5.95
N HIS A 177 -11.71 2.13 5.51
CA HIS A 177 -10.58 1.72 6.36
C HIS A 177 -9.37 2.65 6.25
N PHE A 178 -9.28 3.48 5.20
CA PHE A 178 -8.17 4.43 4.96
C PHE A 178 -6.78 3.79 4.83
N LEU A 179 -6.70 2.47 4.69
CA LEU A 179 -5.48 1.74 4.33
C LEU A 179 -5.28 1.78 2.81
N GLU A 180 -4.04 1.66 2.35
CA GLU A 180 -3.78 1.52 0.92
C GLU A 180 -4.42 0.23 0.40
N ILE A 181 -4.93 0.28 -0.82
CA ILE A 181 -5.37 -0.91 -1.56
C ILE A 181 -4.59 -1.07 -2.87
N ARG A 182 -4.09 0.05 -3.39
CA ARG A 182 -3.23 0.09 -4.58
C ARG A 182 -2.23 1.23 -4.48
N ILE A 183 -1.04 1.01 -5.03
CA ILE A 183 -0.05 2.03 -5.33
C ILE A 183 0.34 1.87 -6.80
N LEU A 184 0.16 2.91 -7.60
CA LEU A 184 0.65 2.97 -8.97
C LEU A 184 1.86 3.89 -9.03
N THR A 185 3.05 3.36 -9.35
CA THR A 185 4.27 4.16 -9.45
C THR A 185 4.73 4.31 -10.89
N GLN A 186 4.94 5.55 -11.31
CA GLN A 186 5.50 5.95 -12.59
C GLN A 186 6.95 6.39 -12.37
N ARG A 187 7.88 5.82 -13.13
CA ARG A 187 9.29 6.22 -13.12
C ARG A 187 9.94 6.06 -14.49
N VAL A 188 11.10 6.69 -14.65
CA VAL A 188 12.03 6.38 -15.74
C VAL A 188 13.09 5.44 -15.20
N ARG A 189 13.29 4.32 -15.90
CA ARG A 189 14.29 3.30 -15.57
C ARG A 189 15.06 2.95 -16.85
N HIS A 190 16.39 3.13 -16.83
CA HIS A 190 17.24 2.89 -18.00
C HIS A 190 16.77 3.63 -19.27
N GLY A 191 16.20 4.83 -19.10
CA GLY A 191 15.69 5.68 -20.19
C GLY A 191 14.28 5.33 -20.70
N ALA A 192 13.64 4.27 -20.19
CA ALA A 192 12.27 3.91 -20.52
C ALA A 192 11.30 4.33 -19.41
N GLN A 193 10.09 4.75 -19.78
CA GLN A 193 9.00 4.94 -18.82
C GLN A 193 8.47 3.58 -18.38
N GLU A 194 8.22 3.45 -17.08
CA GLU A 194 7.68 2.26 -16.44
C GLU A 194 6.53 2.67 -15.51
N GLU A 195 5.41 1.95 -15.61
CA GLU A 195 4.30 2.02 -14.66
C GLU A 195 4.19 0.68 -13.93
N VAL A 196 4.41 0.69 -12.61
CA VAL A 196 4.28 -0.48 -11.74
C VAL A 196 3.03 -0.31 -10.89
N GLU A 197 2.12 -1.26 -11.00
CA GLU A 197 0.93 -1.35 -10.15
C GLU A 197 1.18 -2.36 -9.05
N THR A 198 0.96 -1.95 -7.80
CA THR A 198 1.08 -2.78 -6.60
C THR A 198 -0.22 -2.78 -5.83
N ASP A 199 -0.87 -3.93 -5.76
CA ASP A 199 -2.07 -4.20 -4.99
C ASP A 199 -1.69 -4.76 -3.63
N VAL A 200 -2.34 -4.28 -2.56
CA VAL A 200 -2.05 -4.71 -1.19
C VAL A 200 -3.34 -5.05 -0.45
N SER A 201 -3.32 -6.16 0.29
CA SER A 201 -4.48 -6.66 1.02
C SER A 201 -4.06 -7.48 2.24
N ASP A 202 -5.06 -8.04 2.93
CA ASP A 202 -4.87 -8.95 4.07
C ASP A 202 -4.03 -8.34 5.18
N TYR A 203 -4.42 -7.15 5.64
CA TYR A 203 -3.68 -6.43 6.67
C TYR A 203 -3.76 -7.15 8.02
N GLU A 204 -2.59 -7.42 8.62
CA GLU A 204 -2.48 -7.97 9.97
C GLU A 204 -1.71 -7.03 10.90
N LYS A 205 -2.04 -7.08 12.19
CA LYS A 205 -1.47 -6.19 13.20
C LYS A 205 -0.18 -6.78 13.78
N ILE A 206 0.97 -6.20 13.43
CA ILE A 206 2.32 -6.63 13.83
C ILE A 206 3.04 -5.50 14.54
N GLY A 207 3.45 -5.73 15.79
CA GLY A 207 4.10 -4.68 16.59
C GLY A 207 3.26 -3.41 16.79
N GLY A 208 1.93 -3.54 16.71
CA GLY A 208 0.99 -2.41 16.80
C GLY A 208 0.63 -1.77 15.46
N VAL A 209 1.30 -2.14 14.36
CA VAL A 209 1.12 -1.57 13.02
C VAL A 209 0.38 -2.56 12.11
N PHE A 210 -0.54 -2.09 11.28
CA PHE A 210 -1.18 -2.91 10.25
C PHE A 210 -0.27 -3.03 9.02
N VAL A 211 0.16 -4.26 8.73
CA VAL A 211 1.08 -4.63 7.66
C VAL A 211 0.31 -5.49 6.63
N PRO A 212 0.40 -5.23 5.32
CA PRO A 212 -0.27 -6.05 4.32
C PRO A 212 0.40 -7.43 4.22
N PHE A 213 -0.38 -8.51 4.25
CA PHE A 213 0.14 -9.88 4.10
C PHE A 213 -0.03 -10.44 2.68
N SER A 214 -0.73 -9.73 1.79
CA SER A 214 -0.77 -10.04 0.37
C SER A 214 -0.35 -8.81 -0.41
N VAL A 215 0.67 -8.97 -1.26
CA VAL A 215 1.20 -7.92 -2.13
C VAL A 215 1.32 -8.48 -3.54
N GLU A 216 0.59 -7.92 -4.49
CA GLU A 216 0.65 -8.31 -5.89
C GLU A 216 1.19 -7.13 -6.72
N SER A 217 2.24 -7.35 -7.49
CA SER A 217 2.96 -6.25 -8.16
C SER A 217 3.44 -6.64 -9.55
N GLY A 218 3.39 -5.69 -10.47
CA GLY A 218 3.89 -5.88 -11.84
C GLY A 218 3.66 -4.64 -12.69
N ARG A 219 3.96 -4.74 -13.99
CA ARG A 219 3.64 -3.66 -14.92
C ARG A 219 2.12 -3.46 -14.94
N LYS A 220 1.69 -2.20 -14.99
CA LYS A 220 0.26 -1.88 -15.01
C LYS A 220 -0.44 -2.57 -16.19
N GLY A 221 -1.52 -3.29 -15.89
CA GLY A 221 -2.31 -4.03 -16.88
C GLY A 221 -1.67 -5.33 -17.38
N ASP A 222 -0.49 -5.71 -16.88
CA ASP A 222 0.11 -7.02 -17.15
C ASP A 222 -0.62 -8.08 -16.30
N PRO A 223 -1.18 -9.14 -16.90
CA PRO A 223 -1.85 -10.20 -16.13
C PRO A 223 -0.86 -11.09 -15.36
N ASP A 224 0.42 -11.13 -15.74
CA ASP A 224 1.45 -11.91 -15.04
C ASP A 224 2.17 -11.03 -14.00
N LYS A 225 1.44 -10.72 -12.92
CA LYS A 225 2.01 -10.06 -11.75
C LYS A 225 2.63 -11.08 -10.81
N GLN A 226 3.69 -10.68 -10.11
CA GLN A 226 4.21 -11.46 -8.99
C GLN A 226 3.36 -11.21 -7.74
N LYS A 227 3.13 -12.25 -6.95
CA LYS A 227 2.39 -12.16 -5.69
C LYS A 227 3.22 -12.65 -4.51
N ILE A 228 3.37 -11.82 -3.50
CA ILE A 228 3.94 -12.18 -2.20
C ILE A 228 2.77 -12.46 -1.25
N VAL A 229 2.83 -13.62 -0.60
CA VAL A 229 1.94 -13.99 0.51
C VAL A 229 2.81 -14.17 1.75
N ILE A 230 2.63 -13.31 2.75
CA ILE A 230 3.29 -13.40 4.04
C ILE A 230 2.52 -14.40 4.90
N GLU A 231 3.26 -15.34 5.50
CA GLU A 231 2.70 -16.35 6.40
C GLU A 231 2.99 -16.01 7.86
N LYS A 232 4.07 -15.26 8.12
CA LYS A 232 4.44 -14.79 9.45
C LYS A 232 5.27 -13.51 9.36
N ALA A 233 5.01 -12.59 10.27
CA ALA A 233 5.82 -11.40 10.47
C ALA A 233 6.13 -11.17 11.97
N GLU A 234 7.30 -10.58 12.24
CA GLU A 234 7.80 -10.30 13.59
C GLU A 234 8.36 -8.88 13.64
N ALA A 235 7.86 -8.08 14.58
CA ALA A 235 8.31 -6.71 14.82
C ALA A 235 9.52 -6.67 15.77
N ASN A 236 10.44 -5.73 15.52
CA ASN A 236 11.52 -5.36 16.44
C ASN A 236 12.44 -6.52 16.84
N VAL A 237 12.59 -7.52 15.97
CA VAL A 237 13.62 -8.55 16.13
C VAL A 237 15.01 -7.91 15.99
N PRO A 238 16.02 -8.35 16.76
CA PRO A 238 17.39 -7.93 16.54
C PRO A 238 17.85 -8.28 15.11
N VAL A 239 18.45 -7.30 14.43
CA VAL A 239 18.95 -7.43 13.07
C VAL A 239 20.37 -6.86 13.01
N ASP A 240 21.30 -7.67 12.52
CA ASP A 240 22.70 -7.29 12.26
C ASP A 240 22.77 -6.42 10.99
N ASP A 241 23.48 -5.31 11.05
CA ASP A 241 23.67 -4.39 9.92
C ASP A 241 24.44 -5.06 8.76
N ALA A 242 25.27 -6.07 9.06
CA ALA A 242 26.12 -6.73 8.08
C ALA A 242 25.34 -7.54 7.01
N ILE A 243 24.02 -7.68 7.14
CA ILE A 243 23.19 -8.39 6.15
C ILE A 243 22.73 -7.49 5.00
N PHE A 244 22.79 -6.17 5.15
CA PHE A 244 22.27 -5.19 4.20
C PHE A 244 23.31 -4.78 3.16
#